data_AF-A0A536KJD4-F1
#
_entry.id   AF-A0A536KJD4-F1
#
_cell.length_a   1.000
_cell.length_b   1.000
_cell.length_c   1.000
_cell.angle_alpha   90.00
_cell.angle_beta   90.00
_cell.angle_gamma   90.00
#
_symmetry.space_group_name_H-M   'P 1'
#
loop_
_entity.id
_entity.type
_entity.pdbx_description
1 polymer ?
#
loop_
_entity_poly.entity_id
_entity_poly.type
_entity_poly.pdbx_seq_one_letter_code
_entity_poly.pdbx_strand_id
1 'polypeptide(L)'
;MRCETCGAPAVLLANACVFCATPIGDSHAPAELLDYLAARLPDAKVKRFVLGRARPVREFKLAVGETEYAARLRRGRLELVPDLPPARWVDRLLGALS
;
A
#
# COMPACT_ATOMS: atom_id res chain seq x y z
N MET A 1 -13.27 -0.69 3.94
CA MET A 1 -13.91 -1.04 2.67
C MET A 1 -12.85 -1.50 1.68
N ARG A 2 -13.18 -2.47 0.83
CA ARG A 2 -12.29 -3.06 -0.18
C ARG A 2 -12.95 -2.95 -1.55
N CYS A 3 -12.14 -2.90 -2.60
CA CYS A 3 -12.62 -2.99 -3.97
C CYS A 3 -13.31 -4.34 -4.20
N GLU A 4 -14.54 -4.34 -4.67
CA GLU A 4 -15.31 -5.55 -4.94
C GLU A 4 -14.73 -6.36 -6.11
N THR A 5 -14.10 -5.69 -7.08
CA THR A 5 -13.46 -6.34 -8.25
C THR A 5 -12.19 -7.10 -7.89
N CYS A 6 -11.25 -6.48 -7.17
CA CYS A 6 -9.91 -7.06 -6.96
C CYS A 6 -9.58 -7.39 -5.49
N GLY A 7 -10.53 -7.16 -4.58
CA GLY A 7 -10.38 -7.36 -3.14
C GLY A 7 -9.37 -6.41 -2.47
N ALA A 8 -8.84 -5.43 -3.20
CA ALA A 8 -7.82 -4.51 -2.69
C ALA A 8 -8.37 -3.55 -1.63
N PRO A 9 -7.53 -3.09 -0.69
CA PRO A 9 -7.90 -1.97 0.16
C PRO A 9 -8.27 -0.78 -0.71
N ALA A 10 -9.37 -0.12 -0.37
CA ALA A 10 -9.93 0.91 -1.22
C ALA A 10 -9.11 2.21 -1.05
N VAL A 11 -8.00 2.25 -1.79
CA VAL A 11 -7.14 3.41 -2.02
C VAL A 11 -7.53 3.96 -3.39
N LEU A 12 -8.05 5.19 -3.39
CA LEU A 12 -8.64 5.80 -4.56
C LEU A 12 -7.70 6.78 -5.22
N LEU A 13 -7.49 6.61 -6.52
CA LEU A 13 -6.88 7.60 -7.40
C LEU A 13 -7.94 8.03 -8.42
N ALA A 14 -8.29 9.31 -8.45
CA ALA A 14 -9.30 9.85 -9.38
C ALA A 14 -10.64 9.08 -9.39
N ASN A 15 -11.18 8.77 -8.20
CA ASN A 15 -12.43 8.00 -8.01
C ASN A 15 -12.40 6.56 -8.55
N ALA A 16 -11.21 5.99 -8.73
CA ALA A 16 -11.02 4.60 -9.13
C ALA A 16 -10.05 3.87 -8.18
N CYS A 17 -10.20 2.56 -8.08
CA CYS A 17 -9.28 1.70 -7.36
C CYS A 17 -7.90 1.76 -8.02
N VAL A 18 -6.87 2.16 -7.27
CA VAL A 18 -5.50 2.25 -7.80
C VAL A 18 -4.94 0.91 -8.33
N PHE A 19 -5.47 -0.22 -7.85
CA PHE A 19 -4.97 -1.55 -8.21
C PHE A 19 -5.59 -2.13 -9.49
N CYS A 20 -6.83 -1.77 -9.82
CA CYS A 20 -7.56 -2.37 -10.95
C CYS A 20 -8.32 -1.35 -11.81
N ALA A 21 -8.15 -0.05 -11.54
CA ALA A 21 -8.82 1.05 -12.20
C ALA A 21 -10.36 1.00 -12.19
N THR A 22 -10.99 0.14 -11.37
CA THR A 22 -12.46 0.09 -11.24
C THR A 22 -12.97 1.34 -10.53
N PRO A 23 -14.02 2.02 -11.02
CA PRO A 23 -14.64 3.16 -10.35
C PRO A 23 -15.17 2.79 -8.96
N ILE A 24 -14.86 3.57 -7.92
CA ILE A 24 -15.37 3.38 -6.56
C ILE A 24 -15.80 4.73 -6.01
N GLY A 25 -17.05 4.81 -5.53
CA GLY A 25 -17.70 6.07 -5.14
C GLY A 25 -17.17 6.68 -3.84
N ASP A 26 -16.89 5.87 -2.79
CA ASP A 26 -16.42 6.41 -1.51
C ASP A 26 -15.64 5.37 -0.71
N SER A 27 -14.36 5.64 -0.48
CA SER A 27 -13.51 4.77 0.34
C SER A 27 -12.14 5.35 0.62
N HIS A 28 -11.75 5.31 1.90
CA HIS A 28 -10.39 5.64 2.30
C HIS A 28 -9.97 4.70 3.44
N ALA A 29 -9.48 3.51 3.10
CA ALA A 29 -8.96 2.54 4.08
C ALA A 29 -7.46 2.27 3.89
N PRO A 30 -6.58 3.29 4.07
CA PRO A 30 -5.14 3.12 3.94
C PRO A 30 -4.52 2.25 5.06
N ALA A 31 -5.25 1.98 6.15
CA ALA A 31 -4.74 1.24 7.30
C ALA A 31 -4.34 -0.21 6.96
N GLU A 32 -5.03 -0.84 6.01
CA GLU A 32 -4.73 -2.21 5.55
C GLU A 32 -3.82 -2.25 4.31
N LEU A 33 -3.38 -1.09 3.81
CA LEU A 33 -2.57 -1.00 2.60
C LEU A 33 -1.26 -1.77 2.73
N LEU A 34 -0.56 -1.61 3.86
CA LEU A 34 0.74 -2.23 4.06
C LEU A 34 0.65 -3.75 4.18
N ASP A 35 -0.37 -4.25 4.89
CA ASP A 35 -0.64 -5.68 5.01
C ASP A 35 -1.00 -6.30 3.66
N TYR A 36 -1.79 -5.59 2.85
CA TYR A 36 -2.13 -6.04 1.50
C TYR A 36 -0.92 -6.09 0.55
N LEU A 37 -0.10 -5.03 0.55
CA LEU A 37 1.13 -4.98 -0.27
C LEU A 37 2.12 -6.06 0.17
N ALA A 38 2.30 -6.27 1.47
CA ALA A 38 3.13 -7.33 2.01
C ALA A 38 2.66 -8.74 1.61
N ALA A 39 1.35 -8.94 1.43
CA ALA A 39 0.81 -10.22 0.99
C ALA A 39 0.94 -10.44 -0.53
N ARG A 40 0.90 -9.35 -1.33
CA ARG A 40 0.99 -9.39 -2.80
C ARG A 40 2.43 -9.37 -3.33
N LEU A 41 3.37 -8.80 -2.58
CA LEU A 41 4.75 -8.55 -3.00
C LEU A 41 5.72 -9.32 -2.09
N PRO A 42 6.00 -10.61 -2.38
CA PRO A 42 6.82 -11.46 -1.52
C PRO A 42 8.27 -10.98 -1.42
N ASP A 43 8.79 -10.29 -2.43
CA ASP A 43 10.14 -9.71 -2.44
C ASP A 43 10.29 -8.45 -1.57
N ALA A 44 9.18 -7.93 -1.04
CA ALA A 44 9.22 -6.74 -0.20
C ALA A 44 9.77 -7.05 1.20
N LYS A 45 10.68 -6.21 1.68
CA LYS A 45 11.14 -6.22 3.07
C LYS A 45 10.07 -5.62 3.97
N VAL A 46 9.48 -6.44 4.82
CA VAL A 46 8.41 -6.03 5.73
C VAL A 46 8.84 -6.13 7.20
N LYS A 47 8.50 -5.15 8.02
CA LYS A 47 8.60 -5.23 9.48
C LYS A 47 7.22 -5.16 10.11
N ARG A 48 6.95 -6.12 10.98
CA ARG A 48 5.73 -6.22 11.80
C ARG A 48 6.08 -5.95 13.26
N PHE A 49 5.09 -5.61 14.09
CA PHE A 49 5.31 -5.52 15.54
C PHE A 49 5.80 -6.86 16.11
N VAL A 50 6.80 -6.81 16.99
CA VAL A 50 7.51 -7.98 17.55
C VAL A 50 6.71 -8.71 18.65
N LEU A 51 5.44 -8.36 18.89
CA LEU A 51 4.59 -8.98 19.92
C LEU A 51 3.35 -9.62 19.29
N GLY A 52 3.47 -10.91 18.95
CA GLY A 52 2.35 -11.80 18.62
C GLY A 52 1.99 -11.89 17.13
N ARG A 53 1.57 -13.10 16.70
CA ARG A 53 1.44 -13.60 15.31
C ARG A 53 0.46 -12.87 14.36
N ALA A 54 -0.18 -11.77 14.77
CA ALA A 54 -1.26 -11.15 13.98
C ALA A 54 -1.32 -9.62 14.06
N ARG A 55 -0.16 -8.93 14.07
CA ARG A 55 -0.11 -7.45 14.10
C ARG A 55 0.15 -6.85 12.71
N PRO A 56 -0.39 -5.64 12.44
CA PRO A 56 -0.28 -4.97 11.14
C PRO A 56 1.16 -4.64 10.77
N VAL A 57 1.42 -4.56 9.48
CA VAL A 57 2.73 -4.15 8.93
C VAL A 57 3.00 -2.70 9.33
N ARG A 58 4.19 -2.46 9.91
CA ARG A 58 4.65 -1.12 10.30
C ARG A 58 5.64 -0.52 9.33
N GLU A 59 6.34 -1.34 8.58
CA GLU A 59 7.32 -0.91 7.61
C GLU A 59 7.24 -1.85 6.42
N PHE A 60 7.13 -1.29 5.23
CA PHE A 60 7.19 -1.95 3.95
C PHE A 60 8.30 -1.27 3.16
N LYS A 61 9.17 -2.05 2.53
CA LYS A 61 10.23 -1.55 1.66
C LYS A 61 10.36 -2.47 0.46
N LEU A 62 10.35 -1.90 -0.73
CA LEU A 62 10.59 -2.62 -1.96
C LEU A 62 11.48 -1.75 -2.86
N ALA A 63 12.56 -2.33 -3.35
CA ALA A 63 13.38 -1.72 -4.38
C ALA A 63 12.89 -2.25 -5.74
N VAL A 64 12.50 -1.35 -6.63
CA VAL A 64 12.06 -1.67 -7.99
C VAL A 64 12.92 -0.87 -8.96
N GLY A 65 13.81 -1.55 -9.68
CA GLY A 65 14.85 -0.90 -10.49
C GLY A 65 15.76 -0.01 -9.62
N GLU A 66 15.90 1.25 -10.02
CA GLU A 66 16.70 2.26 -9.30
C GLU A 66 15.91 3.01 -8.21
N THR A 67 14.60 2.73 -8.06
CA THR A 67 13.73 3.46 -7.13
C THR A 67 13.42 2.61 -5.89
N GLU A 68 13.67 3.17 -4.70
CA GLU A 68 13.23 2.57 -3.44
C GLU A 68 11.83 3.11 -3.08
N TYR A 69 10.88 2.19 -2.91
CA TYR A 69 9.56 2.45 -2.38
C TYR A 69 9.51 1.98 -0.93
N ALA A 70 9.41 2.91 0.01
CA ALA A 70 9.24 2.61 1.43
C ALA A 70 7.95 3.22 1.98
N ALA A 71 7.30 2.50 2.89
CA ALA A 71 6.13 2.98 3.60
C ALA A 71 6.24 2.57 5.07
N ARG A 72 6.06 3.53 5.98
CA ARG A 72 6.26 3.33 7.42
C ARG A 72 5.12 3.93 8.22
N LEU A 73 4.56 3.15 9.14
CA LEU A 73 3.54 3.60 10.08
C LEU A 73 4.20 4.07 11.39
N ARG A 74 4.28 5.39 11.59
CA ARG A 74 4.85 6.04 12.78
C ARG A 74 3.80 6.89 13.48
N ARG A 75 3.51 6.58 14.76
CA ARG A 75 2.55 7.32 15.60
C ARG A 75 1.17 7.54 14.95
N GLY A 76 0.68 6.58 14.17
CA GLY A 76 -0.60 6.69 13.45
C GLY A 76 -0.55 7.47 12.14
N ARG A 77 0.62 7.98 11.74
CA ARG A 77 0.86 8.59 10.43
C ARG A 77 1.58 7.61 9.52
N LEU A 78 1.14 7.54 8.27
CA LEU A 78 1.81 6.80 7.21
C LEU A 78 2.83 7.73 6.55
N GLU A 79 4.12 7.40 6.70
CA GLU A 79 5.24 8.07 6.04
C GLU A 79 5.57 7.27 4.78
N LEU A 80 5.61 7.94 3.63
CA LEU A 80 5.85 7.32 2.33
C LEU A 80 7.14 7.87 1.73
N VAL A 81 7.90 7.00 1.09
CA VAL A 81 9.09 7.32 0.33
C VAL A 81 8.93 6.67 -1.04
N PRO A 82 8.94 7.43 -2.14
CA PRO A 82 9.00 8.90 -2.19
C PRO A 82 7.79 9.58 -1.51
N ASP A 83 7.96 10.82 -1.02
CA ASP A 83 6.91 11.57 -0.33
C ASP A 83 5.79 11.97 -1.30
N LEU A 84 4.78 11.11 -1.39
CA LEU A 84 3.65 11.22 -2.31
C LEU A 84 2.35 10.89 -1.57
N PRO A 85 1.20 11.42 -2.02
CA PRO A 85 -0.10 10.95 -1.54
C PRO A 85 -0.24 9.43 -1.71
N PRO A 86 -0.85 8.70 -0.77
CA PRO A 86 -0.91 7.22 -0.78
C PRO A 86 -1.37 6.62 -2.11
N ALA A 87 -2.38 7.23 -2.74
CA ALA A 87 -2.88 6.78 -4.04
C ALA A 87 -1.84 6.94 -5.16
N ARG A 88 -1.13 8.07 -5.21
CA ARG A 88 -0.07 8.29 -6.20
C ARG A 88 1.17 7.45 -5.94
N TRP A 89 1.47 7.18 -4.67
CA TRP A 89 2.58 6.31 -4.29
C TRP A 89 2.32 4.88 -4.74
N VAL A 90 1.11 4.34 -4.52
CA VAL A 90 0.74 2.99 -4.95
C VAL A 90 0.72 2.91 -6.48
N ASP A 91 0.17 3.92 -7.16
CA ASP A 91 0.15 3.98 -8.64
C ASP A 91 1.57 3.93 -9.22
N ARG A 92 2.49 4.74 -8.70
CA ARG A 92 3.91 4.72 -9.07
C ARG A 92 4.58 3.37 -8.82
N LEU A 93 4.31 2.77 -7.66
CA LEU A 93 4.84 1.44 -7.32
C LEU A 93 4.34 0.38 -8.31
N LEU A 94 3.04 0.35 -8.59
CA LEU A 94 2.45 -0.61 -9.53
C LEU A 94 2.97 -0.39 -10.95
N GLY A 95 3.09 0.87 -11.40
CA GLY A 95 3.69 1.21 -12.69
C GLY A 95 5.16 0.82 -12.81
N ALA A 96 5.91 0.78 -11.69
CA ALA A 96 7.28 0.30 -11.69
C ALA A 96 7.40 -1.23 -11.69
N LEU A 97 6.36 -1.95 -11.26
CA LEU A 97 6.32 -3.42 -11.20
C LEU A 97 5.81 -4.08 -12.48
N SER A 98 5.18 -3.31 -13.38
CA SER A 98 4.70 -3.78 -14.68
C SER A 98 5.81 -3.80 -15.73
#